data_AF-A0A7H4LSG0-F1
#
_entry.id   AF-A0A7H4LSG0-F1
#
_cell.length_a   1.000
_cell.length_b   1.000
_cell.length_c   1.000
_cell.angle_alpha   90.00
_cell.angle_beta   90.00
_cell.angle_gamma   90.00
#
_symmetry.space_group_name_H-M   'P 1'
#
loop_
_entity.id
_entity.type
_entity.pdbx_description
1 polymer ?
#
loop_
_entity_poly.entity_id
_entity_poly.type
_entity_poly.pdbx_seq_one_letter_code
_entity_poly.pdbx_strand_id
1 'polypeptide(L)'
;MSEFLGVLRWITINIFGEASILIGLIVLLGLVLQKKSLADIVSGTLKGILGFLIIGAGAGIIVSALLIFQPIWTEVFGLSSMNLTNIIGQARFSERYGSSVTIAIAGGFAINLLLPG
;
A
#
# COMPACT_ATOMS: atom_id res chain seq x y z
N MET A 1 -30.96 9.57 3.38
CA MET A 1 -29.91 9.33 2.37
C MET A 1 -28.51 9.71 2.88
N SER A 2 -28.38 10.77 3.69
CA SER A 2 -27.13 11.16 4.37
C SER A 2 -26.60 10.13 5.37
N GLU A 3 -27.46 9.52 6.19
CA GLU A 3 -27.05 8.54 7.20
C GLU A 3 -26.42 7.29 6.58
N PHE A 4 -27.01 6.75 5.51
CA PHE A 4 -26.47 5.61 4.77
C PHE A 4 -25.12 5.91 4.11
N LEU A 5 -24.98 7.09 3.50
CA LEU A 5 -23.70 7.56 2.97
C LEU A 5 -22.67 7.80 4.07
N GLY A 6 -23.11 8.22 5.27
CA GLY A 6 -22.26 8.35 6.45
C GLY A 6 -21.70 7.01 6.90
N VAL A 7 -22.53 5.97 6.98
CA VAL A 7 -22.10 4.60 7.30
C VAL A 7 -21.16 4.05 6.24
N LEU A 8 -21.51 4.19 4.95
CA LEU A 8 -20.64 3.77 3.85
C LEU A 8 -19.28 4.46 3.89
N ARG A 9 -19.26 5.79 4.06
CA ARG A 9 -18.02 6.56 4.15
C ARG A 9 -17.20 6.15 5.36
N TRP A 10 -17.85 5.88 6.49
CA TRP A 10 -17.18 5.39 7.70
C TRP A 10 -16.52 4.03 7.46
N ILE A 11 -17.22 3.09 6.83
CA ILE A 11 -16.67 1.78 6.47
C ILE A 11 -15.51 1.93 5.48
N THR A 12 -15.68 2.75 4.44
CA THR A 12 -14.62 2.99 3.44
C THR A 12 -13.38 3.60 4.06
N ILE A 13 -13.51 4.59 4.94
CA ILE A 13 -12.34 5.26 5.53
C ILE A 13 -11.67 4.38 6.59
N ASN A 14 -12.44 3.77 7.49
CA ASN A 14 -11.87 3.10 8.67
C ASN A 14 -11.51 1.63 8.42
N ILE A 15 -12.22 0.94 7.54
CA ILE A 15 -11.95 -0.48 7.23
C ILE A 15 -11.15 -0.59 5.94
N PHE A 16 -11.60 0.06 4.86
CA PHE A 16 -10.90 -0.03 3.56
C PHE A 16 -9.74 0.97 3.43
N GLY A 17 -9.73 2.05 4.22
CA GLY A 17 -8.63 3.01 4.24
C GLY A 17 -7.44 2.55 5.09
N GLU A 18 -7.66 1.62 6.00
CA GLU A 18 -6.63 1.08 6.89
C GLU A 18 -6.13 -0.26 6.36
N ALA A 19 -4.97 -0.23 5.69
CA ALA A 19 -4.41 -1.41 5.02
C ALA A 19 -4.16 -2.59 5.98
N SER A 20 -3.82 -2.33 7.24
CA SER A 20 -3.61 -3.36 8.26
C SER A 20 -4.88 -4.19 8.53
N ILE A 21 -6.05 -3.54 8.54
CA ILE A 21 -7.36 -4.19 8.75
C ILE A 21 -7.75 -5.01 7.52
N LEU A 22 -7.51 -4.49 6.31
CA LEU A 22 -7.77 -5.24 5.07
C LEU A 22 -6.96 -6.53 4.98
N ILE A 23 -5.67 -6.47 5.31
CA ILE A 23 -4.81 -7.66 5.36
C ILE A 23 -5.34 -8.66 6.40
N GLY A 24 -5.73 -8.17 7.59
CA GLY A 24 -6.38 -9.00 8.61
C GLY A 24 -7.62 -9.72 8.09
N LEU A 25 -8.50 -9.02 7.38
CA LEU A 25 -9.71 -9.61 6.79
C LEU A 25 -9.39 -10.65 5.71
N ILE A 26 -8.40 -10.39 4.85
CA ILE A 26 -7.97 -11.34 3.81
C ILE A 26 -7.45 -12.63 4.45
N VAL A 27 -6.61 -12.51 5.48
CA VAL A 27 -6.05 -13.68 6.19
C VAL A 27 -7.15 -14.44 6.94
N LEU A 28 -8.05 -13.74 7.62
CA LEU A 28 -9.19 -14.33 8.31
C LEU A 28 -10.08 -15.11 7.34
N LEU A 29 -10.48 -14.49 6.22
CA LEU A 29 -11.30 -15.14 5.20
C LEU A 29 -10.57 -16.34 4.58
N GLY A 30 -9.27 -16.21 4.31
CA GLY A 30 -8.46 -17.31 3.79
C GLY A 30 -8.44 -18.51 4.73
N LEU A 31 -8.25 -18.30 6.03
CA LEU A 31 -8.19 -19.38 7.03
C LEU A 31 -9.56 -19.99 7.32
N VAL A 32 -10.62 -19.19 7.28
CA VAL A 32 -12.01 -19.67 7.38
C VAL A 32 -12.38 -20.53 6.17
N LEU A 33 -12.05 -20.09 4.95
CA LEU A 33 -12.28 -20.87 3.72
C LEU A 33 -11.47 -22.18 3.71
N GLN A 34 -10.27 -22.16 4.27
CA GLN A 34 -9.44 -23.35 4.49
C GLN A 34 -9.91 -24.24 5.65
N LYS A 35 -11.00 -23.88 6.35
CA LYS A 35 -11.59 -24.62 7.48
C LYS A 35 -10.57 -24.95 8.59
N LYS A 36 -9.66 -24.02 8.88
CA LYS A 36 -8.68 -24.13 9.97
C LYS A 36 -9.36 -24.07 11.35
N SER A 37 -8.64 -24.51 12.38
CA SER A 37 -9.15 -24.42 13.76
C SER A 37 -9.34 -22.96 14.19
N LEU A 38 -10.23 -22.70 15.15
CA LEU A 38 -10.45 -21.33 15.67
C LEU A 38 -9.16 -20.71 16.23
N ALA A 39 -8.33 -21.51 16.89
CA ALA A 39 -7.04 -21.08 17.40
C ALA A 39 -6.10 -20.62 16.27
N ASP A 40 -6.07 -21.36 15.16
CA ASP A 40 -5.27 -21.02 13.98
C ASP A 40 -5.81 -19.78 13.25
N ILE A 41 -7.14 -19.62 13.17
CA ILE A 41 -7.76 -18.46 12.53
C ILE A 41 -7.38 -17.18 13.27
N VAL A 42 -7.55 -17.16 14.59
CA VAL A 42 -7.22 -15.98 15.42
C VAL A 42 -5.72 -15.70 15.38
N SER A 43 -4.89 -16.72 15.62
CA SER A 43 -3.44 -16.56 15.63
C SER A 43 -2.89 -16.15 14.27
N GLY A 44 -3.40 -16.73 13.18
CA GLY A 44 -3.00 -16.41 11.81
C GLY A 44 -3.41 -14.99 11.42
N THR A 45 -4.64 -14.59 11.76
CA THR A 45 -5.13 -13.22 11.51
C THR A 45 -4.28 -12.18 12.24
N LEU A 46 -4.00 -12.39 13.53
CA LEU A 46 -3.15 -11.50 14.32
C LEU A 46 -1.72 -11.43 13.76
N LYS A 47 -1.13 -12.57 13.38
CA LYS A 47 0.19 -12.60 12.74
C LYS A 47 0.21 -11.83 11.43
N GLY A 48 -0.85 -11.93 10.62
CA GLY A 48 -0.98 -11.17 9.38
C GLY A 48 -1.02 -9.66 9.61
N ILE A 49 -1.83 -9.22 10.57
CA ILE A 49 -1.95 -7.81 10.95
C ILE A 49 -0.62 -7.28 11.51
N LEU A 50 -0.02 -7.99 12.46
CA LEU A 50 1.25 -7.61 13.08
C LEU A 50 2.39 -7.58 12.05
N GLY A 51 2.44 -8.55 11.13
CA GLY A 51 3.42 -8.57 10.06
C GLY A 51 3.32 -7.31 9.18
N PHE A 52 2.11 -6.92 8.80
CA PHE A 52 1.90 -5.69 8.03
C PHE A 52 2.32 -4.43 8.81
N LEU A 53 1.93 -4.32 10.09
CA LEU A 53 2.29 -3.20 10.96
C LEU A 53 3.81 -3.05 11.12
N ILE A 54 4.53 -4.16 11.31
CA ILE A 54 5.99 -4.17 11.46
C ILE A 54 6.65 -3.69 10.17
N ILE A 55 6.21 -4.18 9.01
CA ILE A 55 6.71 -3.75 7.71
C ILE A 55 6.45 -2.25 7.50
N GLY A 56 5.24 -1.78 7.80
CA GLY A 56 4.87 -0.37 7.71
C GLY A 56 5.72 0.52 8.60
N ALA A 57 5.95 0.12 9.85
CA ALA A 57 6.82 0.84 10.77
C ALA A 57 8.28 0.89 10.27
N GLY A 58 8.81 -0.25 9.79
CA GLY A 58 10.15 -0.33 9.22
C GLY A 58 10.31 0.55 7.97
N ALA A 59 9.33 0.53 7.07
CA ALA A 59 9.30 1.40 5.89
C ALA A 59 9.27 2.88 6.28
N GLY A 60 8.50 3.25 7.31
CA GLY A 60 8.46 4.61 7.84
C GLY A 60 9.82 5.09 8.36
N ILE A 61 10.57 4.22 9.04
CA ILE A 61 11.94 4.52 9.51
C ILE A 61 12.87 4.75 8.31
N ILE A 62 12.82 3.89 7.29
CA ILE A 62 13.64 4.00 6.08
C ILE A 62 13.33 5.30 5.33
N VAL A 63 12.05 5.62 5.12
CA VAL A 63 11.63 6.86 4.46
C VAL A 63 12.09 8.07 5.25
N SER A 64 11.93 8.06 6.58
CA SER A 64 12.36 9.17 7.44
C SER A 64 13.87 9.39 7.36
N ALA A 65 14.67 8.31 7.36
CA ALA A 65 16.11 8.40 7.16
C ALA A 65 16.45 9.00 5.79
N LEU A 66 15.76 8.57 4.72
CA LEU A 66 15.96 9.10 3.37
C LEU A 66 15.65 10.60 3.27
N LEU A 67 14.59 11.06 3.94
CA LEU A 67 14.21 12.48 3.99
C LEU A 67 15.26 13.33 4.71
N ILE A 68 15.96 12.78 5.72
CA ILE A 68 17.08 13.45 6.40
C ILE A 68 18.28 13.61 5.45
N PHE A 69 18.53 12.63 4.58
CA PHE A 69 19.62 12.71 3.60
C PHE A 69 19.33 13.68 2.46
N GLN A 70 18.06 13.89 2.11
CA GLN A 70 17.64 14.75 1.01
C GLN A 70 18.34 16.13 0.97
N PRO A 71 18.39 16.93 2.07
CA PRO A 71 19.09 18.22 2.06
C PRO A 71 20.61 18.10 1.85
N ILE A 72 21.24 17.04 2.37
CA ILE A 72 22.69 16.79 2.21
C ILE A 72 23.02 16.55 0.74
N TRP A 73 22.21 15.75 0.03
CA TRP A 73 22.40 15.52 -1.41
C TRP A 73 22.20 16.80 -2.22
N THR A 74 21.25 17.67 -1.84
CA THR A 74 21.06 18.95 -2.54
C THR A 74 22.24 19.90 -2.37
N GLU A 75 22.88 19.92 -1.20
CA GLU A 75 24.05 20.74 -0.92
C GLU A 75 25.33 20.20 -1.59
N VAL A 76 25.59 18.89 -1.45
CA VAL A 76 26.81 18.23 -1.97
C VAL A 76 26.85 18.22 -3.51
N PHE A 77 25.71 18.05 -4.18
CA PHE A 77 25.65 17.99 -5.64
C PHE A 77 25.25 19.33 -6.29
N GLY A 78 25.10 20.40 -5.50
CA GLY A 78 24.72 21.73 -6.01
C GLY A 78 23.38 21.73 -6.77
N LEU A 79 22.53 20.73 -6.55
CA LEU A 79 21.22 20.64 -7.16
C LEU A 79 20.35 21.69 -6.51
N SER A 80 20.04 22.78 -7.23
CA SER A 80 19.10 23.82 -6.80
C SER A 80 17.86 23.14 -6.22
N SER A 81 17.67 23.27 -4.90
CA SER A 81 16.67 22.55 -4.09
C SER A 81 15.57 21.96 -4.97
N MET A 82 15.67 20.67 -5.28
CA MET A 82 14.57 19.98 -5.94
C MET A 82 13.49 19.86 -4.86
N ASN A 83 12.76 20.96 -4.66
CA ASN A 83 11.72 21.05 -3.68
C ASN A 83 10.73 19.94 -4.04
N LEU A 84 10.50 19.04 -3.10
CA LEU A 84 9.58 17.92 -3.26
C LEU A 84 8.15 18.37 -3.65
N THR A 85 7.86 19.67 -3.57
CA THR A 85 6.66 20.32 -4.13
C THR A 85 6.49 20.14 -5.64
N ASN A 86 7.56 19.89 -6.40
CA ASN A 86 7.48 19.61 -7.84
C ASN A 86 7.40 18.11 -8.17
N ILE A 87 7.40 17.22 -7.17
CA ILE A 87 7.03 15.83 -7.42
C ILE A 87 5.56 15.84 -7.83
N ILE A 88 5.30 15.38 -9.06
CA ILE A 88 3.97 15.03 -9.54
C ILE A 88 3.38 14.02 -8.55
N GLY A 89 2.60 14.52 -7.59
CA GLY A 89 1.97 13.69 -6.56
C GLY A 89 1.10 12.62 -7.20
N GLN A 90 0.79 11.56 -6.45
CA GLN A 90 0.06 10.39 -6.97
C GLN A 90 -1.16 10.75 -7.84
N ALA A 91 -1.93 11.76 -7.44
CA ALA A 91 -3.10 12.22 -8.21
C ALA A 91 -2.73 12.73 -9.62
N ARG A 92 -1.72 13.60 -9.73
CA ARG A 92 -1.26 14.17 -11.01
C ARG A 92 -0.50 13.15 -11.86
N PHE A 93 0.25 12.25 -11.20
CA PHE A 93 0.92 11.16 -11.88
C PHE A 93 -0.09 10.18 -12.50
N SER A 94 -1.14 9.80 -11.75
CA SER A 94 -2.18 8.89 -12.24
C SER A 94 -3.03 9.52 -13.34
N GLU A 95 -3.31 10.83 -13.26
CA GLU A 95 -3.99 11.58 -14.33
C GLU A 95 -3.20 11.55 -15.66
N ARG A 96 -1.87 11.72 -15.59
CA ARG A 96 -1.03 11.84 -16.79
C ARG A 96 -0.49 10.51 -17.33
N TYR A 97 -0.17 9.58 -16.44
CA TYR A 97 0.51 8.32 -16.77
C TYR A 97 -0.29 7.07 -16.39
N GLY A 98 -1.44 7.21 -15.74
CA GLY A 98 -2.23 6.07 -15.26
C GLY A 98 -2.55 5.07 -16.38
N SER A 99 -3.03 5.55 -17.53
CA SER A 99 -3.34 4.68 -18.67
C SER A 99 -2.12 3.92 -19.19
N SER A 100 -0.99 4.60 -19.39
CA SER A 100 0.26 3.98 -19.86
C SER A 100 0.79 2.94 -18.87
N VAL A 101 0.71 3.24 -17.57
CA VAL A 101 1.12 2.32 -16.50
C VAL A 101 0.20 1.10 -16.47
N THR A 102 -1.12 1.27 -16.62
CA THR A 102 -2.07 0.16 -16.66
C THR A 102 -1.78 -0.78 -17.84
N ILE A 103 -1.49 -0.25 -19.03
CA ILE A 103 -1.15 -1.07 -20.21
C ILE A 103 0.16 -1.82 -19.99
N ALA A 104 1.18 -1.18 -19.39
CA ALA A 104 2.45 -1.82 -19.08
C ALA A 104 2.28 -2.97 -18.06
N ILE A 105 1.48 -2.76 -17.02
CA ILE A 105 1.17 -3.80 -16.02
C ILE A 105 0.39 -4.95 -16.68
N ALA A 106 -0.62 -4.66 -17.50
CA ALA A 106 -1.40 -5.67 -18.20
C ALA A 106 -0.53 -6.50 -19.15
N GLY A 107 0.37 -5.86 -19.90
CA GLY A 107 1.34 -6.53 -20.76
C GLY A 107 2.32 -7.40 -19.97
N GLY A 108 2.88 -6.88 -18.87
CA GLY A 108 3.76 -7.64 -17.98
C GLY A 108 3.07 -8.85 -17.36
N PHE A 109 1.82 -8.71 -16.95
CA PHE A 109 1.00 -9.82 -16.44
C PHE A 109 0.71 -10.87 -17.52
N ALA A 110 0.39 -10.44 -18.75
CA ALA A 110 0.19 -11.35 -19.86
C ALA A 110 1.47 -12.14 -20.20
N ILE A 111 2.62 -11.48 -20.18
CA ILE A 111 3.93 -12.12 -20.37
C ILE A 111 4.21 -13.12 -19.24
N ASN A 112 3.93 -12.76 -17.98
CA ASN A 112 4.08 -13.66 -16.83
C ASN A 112 3.21 -14.92 -16.95
N LEU A 113 1.98 -14.79 -17.45
CA LEU A 113 1.09 -15.94 -17.68
C LEU A 113 1.55 -16.83 -18.85
N LEU A 114 2.18 -16.24 -19.88
CA LEU A 114 2.59 -16.93 -21.11
C LEU A 114 3.99 -17.55 -21.04
N LEU A 115 4.87 -17.03 -20.17
CA LEU A 115 6.17 -17.60 -19.89
C LEU A 115 6.04 -18.39 -18.59
N PRO A 116 5.73 -19.70 -18.65
CA PRO A 116 5.87 -20.56 -17.49
C PRO A 116 7.37 -20.70 -17.22
N GLY A 117 7.88 -19.88 -16.31
CA GLY A 117 9.04 -20.25 -15.51
C GLY A 117 8.69 -21.43 -14.61
#